data_AF-A0A350QVA4-F1
#
_entry.id   AF-A0A350QVA4-F1
#
_cell.length_a   1.000
_cell.length_b   1.000
_cell.length_c   1.000
_cell.angle_alpha   90.00
_cell.angle_beta   90.00
_cell.angle_gamma   90.00
#
_symmetry.space_group_name_H-M   'P 1'
#
loop_
_entity.id
_entity.type
_entity.pdbx_description
1 polymer ?
#
loop_
_entity_poly.entity_id
_entity_poly.type
_entity_poly.pdbx_seq_one_letter_code
_entity_poly.pdbx_strand_id
1 'polypeptide(L)'
;MKKTGPSLDWCIVRVGDDENWWVDSISDQENWDVEDLGIIDPKQFLHISELLDSMTEFGLESQMVDEAFFTFAIGEELKGGLVKLSRVRDSLLKAEDMLFALPDVLDEEKGPYADFLNHATQVRVSMLNELIEFAEPYTQDEMEEVLAEKQNNDFLEGQRSHFSDELLAILEFVPDGFAIDADLEEDPEKSKEEGEDYSDLETSLVEVSDKEEKLLPDEDLKWEEEDKEETTTPYEGGAPDEETK
;
A
#
# COMPACT_ATOMS: atom_id res chain seq x y z
N MET A 1 -11.40 22.99 -8.04
CA MET A 1 -12.01 24.03 -7.15
C MET A 1 -10.91 24.91 -6.51
N LYS A 2 -11.21 26.00 -5.79
CA LYS A 2 -10.19 26.70 -4.97
C LYS A 2 -9.89 25.81 -3.76
N LYS A 3 -8.64 25.37 -3.56
CA LYS A 3 -8.17 24.68 -2.35
C LYS A 3 -8.61 25.47 -1.12
N THR A 4 -9.68 25.04 -0.46
CA THR A 4 -10.24 25.64 0.75
C THR A 4 -9.56 25.06 1.98
N GLY A 5 -8.24 25.25 2.05
CA GLY A 5 -7.47 25.26 3.29
C GLY A 5 -6.80 26.62 3.39
N PRO A 6 -7.40 27.62 4.06
CA PRO A 6 -6.94 29.02 4.06
C PRO A 6 -5.71 29.29 4.94
N SER A 7 -5.16 28.29 5.62
CA SER A 7 -4.17 28.44 6.71
C SER A 7 -2.80 27.85 6.40
N LEU A 8 -2.68 26.98 5.39
CA LEU A 8 -1.41 26.37 5.04
C LEU A 8 -0.62 27.28 4.09
N ASP A 9 0.45 27.91 4.56
CA ASP A 9 1.29 28.86 3.81
C ASP A 9 2.76 28.42 3.77
N TRP A 10 3.22 27.71 4.79
CA TRP A 10 4.59 27.21 4.89
C TRP A 10 4.66 25.95 5.74
N CYS A 11 5.70 25.16 5.52
CA CYS A 11 6.13 24.10 6.41
C CYS A 11 7.66 24.15 6.58
N ILE A 12 8.15 23.60 7.67
CA ILE A 12 9.57 23.33 7.89
C ILE A 12 9.73 21.82 7.84
N VAL A 13 10.71 21.37 7.07
CA VAL A 13 10.95 19.95 6.81
C VAL A 13 12.38 19.58 7.22
N ARG A 14 12.59 18.29 7.45
CA ARG A 14 13.88 17.68 7.77
C ARG A 14 14.02 16.34 7.09
N VAL A 15 15.25 15.92 6.84
CA VAL A 15 15.54 14.54 6.42
C VAL A 15 15.52 13.65 7.66
N GLY A 16 14.84 12.51 7.57
CA GLY A 16 14.81 11.45 8.58
C GLY A 16 16.03 10.53 8.51
N ASP A 17 16.12 9.61 9.46
CA ASP A 17 17.18 8.58 9.46
C ASP A 17 16.98 7.55 8.32
N ASP A 18 15.78 7.51 7.75
CA ASP A 18 15.33 6.70 6.62
C ASP A 18 15.53 7.40 5.26
N GLU A 19 16.25 8.52 5.24
CA GLU A 19 16.50 9.37 4.06
C GLU A 19 15.25 10.03 3.44
N ASN A 20 14.06 9.82 4.02
CA ASN A 20 12.82 10.48 3.64
C ASN A 20 12.71 11.89 4.23
N TRP A 21 11.86 12.73 3.62
CA TRP A 21 11.57 14.06 4.13
C TRP A 21 10.31 14.06 5.00
N TRP A 22 10.44 14.66 6.18
CA TRP A 22 9.38 14.71 7.18
C TRP A 22 9.09 16.16 7.58
N VAL A 23 7.82 16.48 7.81
CA VAL A 23 7.40 17.79 8.31
C VAL A 23 7.77 17.89 9.80
N ASP A 24 8.50 18.95 10.15
CA ASP A 24 8.88 19.29 11.54
C ASP A 24 7.91 20.30 12.14
N SER A 25 7.45 21.27 11.34
CA SER A 25 6.39 22.20 11.75
C SER A 25 5.66 22.76 10.55
N ILE A 26 4.42 23.20 10.79
CA ILE A 26 3.50 23.64 9.76
C ILE A 26 2.77 24.91 10.21
N SER A 27 2.37 25.75 9.24
CA SER A 27 1.69 27.01 9.56
C SER A 27 0.28 26.82 10.11
N ASP A 28 -0.35 25.67 9.85
CA ASP A 28 -1.68 25.31 10.34
C ASP A 28 -1.60 24.22 11.41
N GLN A 29 -1.44 24.64 12.66
CA GLN A 29 -1.26 23.74 13.80
C GLN A 29 -2.59 23.15 14.33
N GLU A 30 -3.74 23.59 13.81
CA GLU A 30 -5.04 23.16 14.31
C GLU A 30 -5.59 21.96 13.52
N ASN A 31 -5.32 21.91 12.21
CA ASN A 31 -5.91 20.92 11.32
C ASN A 31 -4.95 19.81 10.91
N TRP A 32 -3.65 19.96 11.17
CA TRP A 32 -2.63 18.99 10.78
C TRP A 32 -2.02 18.33 11.99
N ASP A 33 -1.95 17.00 11.94
CA ASP A 33 -0.99 16.26 12.76
C ASP A 33 0.37 16.30 12.06
N VAL A 34 1.41 16.67 12.83
CA VAL A 34 2.79 16.76 12.33
C VAL A 34 3.56 15.50 12.72
N GLU A 35 3.05 14.71 13.67
CA GLU A 35 3.66 13.44 14.03
C GLU A 35 3.62 12.51 12.81
N ASP A 36 4.81 12.15 12.33
CA ASP A 36 5.00 11.25 11.19
C ASP A 36 4.33 11.73 9.89
N LEU A 37 4.22 13.05 9.71
CA LEU A 37 3.74 13.64 8.47
C LEU A 37 4.86 13.69 7.42
N GLY A 38 4.85 12.73 6.50
CA GLY A 38 5.76 12.67 5.35
C GLY A 38 5.50 13.79 4.33
N ILE A 39 6.53 14.15 3.56
CA ILE A 39 6.39 15.04 2.41
C ILE A 39 7.26 14.54 1.27
N ILE A 40 6.67 14.44 0.09
CA ILE A 40 7.36 13.89 -1.08
C ILE A 40 8.33 14.93 -1.62
N ASP A 41 9.59 14.55 -1.73
CA ASP A 41 10.61 15.42 -2.28
C ASP A 41 10.56 15.48 -3.82
N PRO A 42 11.14 16.50 -4.46
CA PRO A 42 11.08 16.65 -5.91
C PRO A 42 11.61 15.44 -6.70
N LYS A 43 12.59 14.69 -6.17
CA LYS A 43 13.13 13.50 -6.84
C LYS A 43 12.18 12.33 -6.76
N GLN A 44 11.63 12.05 -5.57
CA GLN A 44 10.57 11.06 -5.41
C GLN A 44 9.39 11.39 -6.31
N PHE A 45 8.97 12.66 -6.34
CA PHE A 45 7.86 13.08 -7.19
C PHE A 45 8.17 12.95 -8.68
N LEU A 46 9.41 13.18 -9.11
CA LEU A 46 9.80 12.97 -10.51
C LEU A 46 9.59 11.50 -10.92
N HIS A 47 10.05 10.55 -10.12
CA HIS A 47 9.81 9.12 -10.37
C HIS A 47 8.31 8.79 -10.41
N ILE A 48 7.56 9.27 -9.42
CA ILE A 48 6.10 9.15 -9.38
C ILE A 48 5.45 9.74 -10.64
N SER A 49 5.93 10.89 -11.12
CA SER A 49 5.38 11.54 -12.31
C SER A 49 5.59 10.74 -13.59
N GLU A 50 6.73 10.05 -13.72
CA GLU A 50 7.00 9.16 -14.85
C GLU A 50 6.04 7.96 -14.87
N LEU A 51 5.74 7.40 -13.70
CA LEU A 51 4.76 6.33 -13.54
C LEU A 51 3.33 6.83 -13.84
N LEU A 52 2.94 7.99 -13.31
CA LEU A 52 1.64 8.60 -13.56
C LEU A 52 1.45 8.91 -15.05
N ASP A 53 2.49 9.39 -15.73
CA ASP A 53 2.46 9.65 -17.17
C ASP A 53 2.13 8.39 -17.97
N SER A 54 2.67 7.23 -17.58
CA SER A 54 2.32 5.94 -18.20
C SER A 54 0.86 5.54 -17.99
N MET A 55 0.23 6.00 -16.92
CA MET A 55 -1.17 5.70 -16.61
C MET A 55 -2.16 6.65 -17.30
N THR A 56 -1.69 7.76 -17.87
CA THR A 56 -2.56 8.73 -18.56
C THR A 56 -3.28 8.14 -19.77
N GLU A 57 -2.66 7.18 -20.48
CA GLU A 57 -3.30 6.49 -21.60
C GLU A 57 -4.45 5.57 -21.17
N PHE A 58 -4.43 5.11 -19.91
CA PHE A 58 -5.44 4.25 -19.29
C PHE A 58 -6.52 5.05 -18.53
N GLY A 59 -6.49 6.39 -18.62
CA GLY A 59 -7.53 7.25 -18.07
C GLY A 59 -7.19 7.95 -16.75
N LEU A 60 -5.91 8.03 -16.36
CA LEU A 60 -5.51 8.86 -15.22
C LEU A 60 -5.87 10.34 -15.46
N GLU A 61 -6.55 10.94 -14.48
CA GLU A 61 -6.94 12.34 -14.55
C GLU A 61 -5.85 13.22 -13.90
N SER A 62 -5.00 13.86 -14.72
CA SER A 62 -3.89 14.70 -14.22
C SER A 62 -4.34 15.83 -13.28
N GLN A 63 -5.60 16.28 -13.39
CA GLN A 63 -6.15 17.28 -12.47
C GLN A 63 -6.26 16.76 -11.03
N MET A 64 -6.53 15.46 -10.84
CA MET A 64 -6.61 14.86 -9.50
C MET A 64 -5.26 14.91 -8.80
N VAL A 65 -4.16 14.72 -9.54
CA VAL A 65 -2.80 14.87 -9.01
C VAL A 65 -2.60 16.30 -8.48
N ASP A 66 -2.87 17.32 -9.29
CA ASP A 66 -2.71 18.71 -8.86
C ASP A 66 -3.62 19.09 -7.68
N GLU A 67 -4.79 18.46 -7.55
CA GLU A 67 -5.72 18.69 -6.44
C GLU A 67 -5.30 17.95 -5.16
N ALA A 68 -4.71 16.77 -5.28
CA ALA A 68 -4.30 15.88 -4.20
C ALA A 68 -3.12 16.40 -3.35
N PHE A 69 -2.27 17.28 -3.89
CA PHE A 69 -1.07 17.74 -3.18
C PHE A 69 -1.00 19.25 -2.99
N PHE A 70 -0.61 19.72 -1.82
CA PHE A 70 -0.08 21.07 -1.65
C PHE A 70 1.37 21.15 -2.15
N THR A 71 1.67 22.18 -2.94
CA THR A 71 2.98 22.37 -3.56
C THR A 71 3.81 23.39 -2.82
N PHE A 72 5.11 23.10 -2.69
CA PHE A 72 6.02 23.87 -1.87
C PHE A 72 7.36 24.07 -2.56
N ALA A 73 7.84 25.31 -2.58
CA ALA A 73 9.18 25.66 -3.06
C ALA A 73 10.14 25.90 -1.89
N ILE A 74 11.42 25.63 -2.09
CA ILE A 74 12.46 25.91 -1.10
C ILE A 74 12.54 27.42 -0.88
N GLY A 75 12.35 27.86 0.37
CA GLY A 75 12.43 29.27 0.76
C GLY A 75 13.74 29.61 1.45
N GLU A 76 14.02 28.97 2.59
CA GLU A 76 15.18 29.29 3.43
C GLU A 76 15.73 28.03 4.10
N GLU A 77 17.06 27.85 4.06
CA GLU A 77 17.74 26.85 4.88
C GLU A 77 17.93 27.35 6.31
N LEU A 78 17.45 26.58 7.28
CA LEU A 78 17.55 26.87 8.70
C LEU A 78 18.69 26.06 9.34
N LYS A 79 19.02 26.40 10.59
CA LYS A 79 20.06 25.67 11.33
C LYS A 79 19.61 24.26 11.67
N GLY A 80 20.55 23.32 11.69
CA GLY A 80 20.29 21.94 12.09
C GLY A 80 19.75 21.04 10.98
N GLY A 81 19.93 21.42 9.71
CA GLY A 81 19.44 20.63 8.56
C GLY A 81 17.95 20.82 8.27
N LEU A 82 17.29 21.77 8.96
CA LEU A 82 15.91 22.15 8.71
C LEU A 82 15.82 23.02 7.46
N VAL A 83 14.79 22.82 6.66
CA VAL A 83 14.51 23.65 5.46
C VAL A 83 13.10 24.20 5.56
N LYS A 84 12.95 25.51 5.43
CA LYS A 84 11.64 26.16 5.35
C LYS A 84 11.18 26.18 3.90
N LEU A 85 10.02 25.60 3.67
CA LEU A 85 9.34 25.61 2.39
C LEU A 85 8.18 26.63 2.40
N SER A 86 7.95 27.26 1.26
CA SER A 86 6.85 28.22 1.06
C SER A 86 5.85 27.65 0.07
N ARG A 87 4.56 27.72 0.41
CA ARG A 87 3.49 27.21 -0.44
C ARG A 87 3.45 27.99 -1.76
N VAL A 88 3.44 27.26 -2.86
CA VAL A 88 3.18 27.79 -4.20
C VAL A 88 1.87 27.23 -4.74
N ARG A 89 1.47 27.65 -5.94
CA ARG A 89 0.26 27.14 -6.61
C ARG A 89 0.56 26.63 -8.02
N ASP A 90 1.83 26.39 -8.29
CA ASP A 90 2.28 25.80 -9.53
C ASP A 90 1.89 24.31 -9.55
N SER A 91 1.60 23.81 -10.74
CA SER A 91 1.22 22.41 -10.98
C SER A 91 2.46 21.52 -10.86
N LEU A 92 2.34 20.40 -10.15
CA LEU A 92 3.46 19.48 -9.96
C LEU A 92 3.90 18.83 -11.27
N LEU A 93 2.94 18.57 -12.16
CA LEU A 93 3.18 17.91 -13.44
C LEU A 93 3.71 18.85 -14.53
N LYS A 94 3.67 20.17 -14.31
CA LYS A 94 4.02 21.17 -15.33
C LYS A 94 5.10 22.16 -14.90
N ALA A 95 5.44 22.21 -13.62
CA ALA A 95 6.47 23.10 -13.13
C ALA A 95 7.84 22.64 -13.64
N GLU A 96 8.66 23.59 -14.08
CA GLU A 96 10.10 23.35 -14.35
C GLU A 96 10.92 23.35 -13.05
N ASP A 97 10.33 23.90 -11.97
CA ASP A 97 10.96 24.03 -10.66
C ASP A 97 10.84 22.73 -9.85
N MET A 98 11.85 22.46 -9.01
CA MET A 98 11.85 21.34 -8.08
C MET A 98 10.94 21.65 -6.89
N LEU A 99 9.73 21.08 -6.90
CA LEU A 99 8.69 21.30 -5.88
C LEU A 99 8.52 20.10 -4.97
N PHE A 100 8.33 20.37 -3.69
CA PHE A 100 7.87 19.38 -2.72
C PHE A 100 6.35 19.23 -2.80
N ALA A 101 5.87 18.02 -2.59
CA ALA A 101 4.45 17.68 -2.63
C ALA A 101 4.00 17.12 -1.28
N LEU A 102 3.10 17.83 -0.61
CA LEU A 102 2.46 17.39 0.62
C LEU A 102 1.04 16.91 0.30
N PRO A 103 0.70 15.64 0.51
CA PRO A 103 -0.67 15.13 0.37
C PRO A 103 -1.69 15.95 1.17
N ASP A 104 -2.85 16.23 0.58
CA ASP A 104 -4.00 16.83 1.26
C ASP A 104 -4.81 15.76 2.02
N VAL A 105 -4.28 15.40 3.20
CA VAL A 105 -4.80 14.36 4.11
C VAL A 105 -5.65 14.93 5.25
N LEU A 106 -6.20 16.14 5.10
CA LEU A 106 -7.08 16.74 6.10
C LEU A 106 -8.35 15.90 6.35
N ASP A 107 -8.78 15.14 5.34
CA ASP A 107 -9.83 14.14 5.42
C ASP A 107 -9.28 12.86 4.77
N GLU A 108 -8.86 11.89 5.59
CA GLU A 108 -8.22 10.66 5.12
C GLU A 108 -9.17 9.74 4.33
N GLU A 109 -10.49 9.88 4.51
CA GLU A 109 -11.49 9.03 3.84
C GLU A 109 -12.05 9.68 2.56
N LYS A 110 -12.17 11.01 2.53
CA LYS A 110 -12.90 11.75 1.47
C LYS A 110 -12.16 13.00 0.99
N GLY A 111 -10.89 13.12 1.34
CA GLY A 111 -10.04 14.21 0.91
C GLY A 111 -9.56 14.05 -0.53
N PRO A 112 -9.00 15.12 -1.11
CA PRO A 112 -8.45 15.08 -2.47
C PRO A 112 -7.39 14.00 -2.68
N TYR A 113 -6.59 13.72 -1.64
CA TYR A 113 -5.58 12.66 -1.72
C TYR A 113 -6.21 11.26 -1.73
N ALA A 114 -7.22 11.00 -0.88
CA ALA A 114 -7.95 9.74 -0.87
C ALA A 114 -8.67 9.47 -2.21
N ASP A 115 -9.32 10.49 -2.77
CA ASP A 115 -9.94 10.43 -4.09
C ASP A 115 -8.91 10.08 -5.18
N PHE A 116 -7.72 10.67 -5.10
CA PHE A 116 -6.62 10.39 -6.02
C PHE A 116 -6.08 8.97 -5.89
N LEU A 117 -5.86 8.46 -4.66
CA LEU A 117 -5.41 7.07 -4.45
C LEU A 117 -6.40 6.07 -5.05
N ASN A 118 -7.69 6.25 -4.77
CA ASN A 118 -8.75 5.39 -5.33
C ASN A 118 -8.75 5.42 -6.87
N HIS A 119 -8.62 6.62 -7.47
CA HIS A 119 -8.53 6.75 -8.93
C HIS A 119 -7.27 6.07 -9.48
N ALA A 120 -6.11 6.26 -8.84
CA ALA A 120 -4.87 5.62 -9.25
C ALA A 120 -4.98 4.09 -9.18
N THR A 121 -5.56 3.53 -8.11
CA THR A 121 -5.84 2.09 -7.98
C THR A 121 -6.72 1.57 -9.11
N GLN A 122 -7.83 2.26 -9.41
CA GLN A 122 -8.73 1.89 -10.52
C GLN A 122 -8.03 1.88 -11.88
N VAL A 123 -7.23 2.92 -12.14
CA VAL A 123 -6.47 3.03 -13.40
C VAL A 123 -5.38 1.97 -13.47
N ARG A 124 -4.72 1.66 -12.34
CA ARG A 124 -3.69 0.61 -12.29
C ARG A 124 -4.28 -0.76 -12.59
N VAL A 125 -5.42 -1.10 -11.99
CA VAL A 125 -6.14 -2.35 -12.28
C VAL A 125 -6.56 -2.41 -13.75
N SER A 126 -7.03 -1.30 -14.31
CA SER A 126 -7.38 -1.22 -15.73
C SER A 126 -6.17 -1.48 -16.63
N MET A 127 -5.04 -0.82 -16.33
CA MET A 127 -3.76 -1.03 -17.01
C MET A 127 -3.28 -2.49 -16.93
N LEU A 128 -3.31 -3.09 -15.74
CA LEU A 128 -2.90 -4.49 -15.55
C LEU A 128 -3.75 -5.44 -16.38
N ASN A 129 -5.08 -5.26 -16.38
CA ASN A 129 -5.99 -6.08 -17.17
C ASN A 129 -5.82 -5.92 -18.69
N GLU A 130 -5.28 -4.79 -19.15
CA GLU A 130 -4.95 -4.58 -20.56
C GLU A 130 -3.59 -5.17 -20.95
N LEU A 131 -2.62 -5.17 -20.03
CA LEU A 131 -1.25 -5.62 -20.27
C LEU A 131 -1.03 -7.12 -20.00
N ILE A 132 -1.80 -7.71 -19.10
CA ILE A 132 -1.65 -9.09 -18.63
C ILE A 132 -2.88 -9.92 -19.01
N GLU A 133 -2.64 -11.10 -19.58
CA GLU A 133 -3.69 -12.08 -19.84
C GLU A 133 -4.02 -12.89 -18.57
N PHE A 134 -4.89 -12.35 -17.72
CA PHE A 134 -5.40 -13.08 -16.55
C PHE A 134 -6.45 -14.14 -16.95
N ALA A 135 -6.59 -15.18 -16.13
CA ALA A 135 -7.65 -16.17 -16.29
C ALA A 135 -9.05 -15.56 -16.04
N GLU A 136 -9.13 -14.69 -15.03
CA GLU A 136 -10.26 -13.82 -14.72
C GLU A 136 -9.73 -12.40 -14.50
N PRO A 137 -10.45 -11.34 -14.89
CA PRO A 137 -9.97 -9.96 -14.72
C PRO A 137 -9.65 -9.67 -13.26
N TYR A 138 -8.46 -9.11 -13.02
CA TYR A 138 -8.04 -8.66 -11.70
C TYR A 138 -8.92 -7.49 -11.25
N THR A 139 -9.30 -7.46 -9.99
CA THR A 139 -10.25 -6.49 -9.43
C THR A 139 -9.57 -5.48 -8.52
N GLN A 140 -10.27 -4.36 -8.30
CA GLN A 140 -9.83 -3.35 -7.34
C GLN A 140 -9.75 -3.93 -5.92
N ASP A 141 -10.79 -4.66 -5.49
CA ASP A 141 -10.86 -5.28 -4.17
C ASP A 141 -9.65 -6.22 -3.91
N GLU A 142 -9.23 -7.00 -4.92
CA GLU A 142 -8.06 -7.88 -4.81
C GLU A 142 -6.75 -7.10 -4.63
N MET A 143 -6.57 -5.98 -5.34
CA MET A 143 -5.40 -5.11 -5.15
C MET A 143 -5.39 -4.50 -3.76
N GLU A 144 -6.54 -3.98 -3.32
CA GLU A 144 -6.70 -3.33 -2.02
C GLU A 144 -6.47 -4.30 -0.86
N GLU A 145 -6.90 -5.55 -0.98
CA GLU A 145 -6.62 -6.61 0.00
C GLU A 145 -5.11 -6.82 0.17
N VAL A 146 -4.36 -6.96 -0.93
CA VAL A 146 -2.90 -7.14 -0.90
C VAL A 146 -2.19 -5.91 -0.31
N LEU A 147 -2.60 -4.70 -0.71
CA LEU A 147 -2.03 -3.47 -0.17
C LEU A 147 -2.31 -3.30 1.32
N ALA A 148 -3.53 -3.63 1.77
CA ALA A 148 -3.91 -3.58 3.18
C ALA A 148 -3.13 -4.60 4.03
N GLU A 149 -2.90 -5.81 3.51
CA GLU A 149 -2.05 -6.81 4.18
C GLU A 149 -0.62 -6.30 4.35
N LYS A 150 -0.04 -5.70 3.30
CA LYS A 150 1.29 -5.09 3.36
C LYS A 150 1.36 -3.98 4.40
N GLN A 151 0.42 -3.02 4.35
CA GLN A 151 0.37 -1.92 5.32
C GLN A 151 0.22 -2.42 6.77
N ASN A 152 -0.59 -3.46 6.99
CA ASN A 152 -0.74 -4.05 8.31
C ASN A 152 0.56 -4.72 8.81
N ASN A 153 1.30 -5.38 7.92
CA ASN A 153 2.60 -5.96 8.26
C ASN A 153 3.63 -4.88 8.60
N ASP A 154 3.73 -3.82 7.80
CA ASP A 154 4.61 -2.68 8.05
C ASP A 154 4.30 -2.05 9.42
N PHE A 155 3.01 -1.89 9.75
CA PHE A 155 2.57 -1.39 11.05
C PHE A 155 2.99 -2.31 12.20
N LEU A 156 2.84 -3.63 12.06
CA LEU A 156 3.25 -4.60 13.09
C LEU A 156 4.78 -4.62 13.29
N GLU A 157 5.54 -4.37 12.24
CA GLU A 157 7.00 -4.22 12.27
C GLU A 157 7.46 -2.86 12.80
N GLY A 158 6.54 -1.92 13.00
CA GLY A 158 6.82 -0.55 13.42
C GLY A 158 7.52 0.28 12.34
N GLN A 159 7.42 -0.14 11.08
CA GLN A 159 7.85 0.66 9.94
C GLN A 159 6.87 1.80 9.74
N ARG A 160 7.40 2.99 9.47
CA ARG A 160 6.60 4.19 9.20
C ARG A 160 6.37 4.26 7.69
N SER A 161 5.12 4.20 7.26
CA SER A 161 4.79 4.34 5.85
C SER A 161 4.93 5.81 5.44
N HIS A 162 5.84 6.10 4.52
CA HIS A 162 5.93 7.41 3.89
C HIS A 162 4.95 7.48 2.70
N PHE A 163 4.41 8.68 2.40
CA PHE A 163 3.44 8.83 1.31
C PHE A 163 3.99 8.48 -0.07
N SER A 164 5.31 8.59 -0.28
CA SER A 164 5.92 8.07 -1.51
C SER A 164 5.71 6.56 -1.64
N ASP A 165 5.87 5.82 -0.55
CA ASP A 165 5.85 4.36 -0.57
C ASP A 165 4.43 3.85 -0.77
N GLU A 166 3.44 4.53 -0.19
CA GLU A 166 2.03 4.28 -0.42
C GLU A 166 1.66 4.45 -1.91
N LEU A 167 2.09 5.57 -2.52
CA LEU A 167 1.83 5.80 -3.94
C LEU A 167 2.56 4.80 -4.81
N LEU A 168 3.84 4.54 -4.55
CA LEU A 168 4.62 3.59 -5.34
C LEU A 168 4.06 2.17 -5.21
N ALA A 169 3.56 1.78 -4.03
CA ALA A 169 2.90 0.49 -3.85
C ALA A 169 1.70 0.30 -4.78
N ILE A 170 0.96 1.37 -5.12
CA ILE A 170 -0.11 1.34 -6.12
C ILE A 170 0.46 1.40 -7.55
N LEU A 171 1.30 2.39 -7.83
CA LEU A 171 1.75 2.69 -9.19
C LEU A 171 2.64 1.59 -9.78
N GLU A 172 3.41 0.91 -8.95
CA GLU A 172 4.31 -0.19 -9.32
C GLU A 172 3.68 -1.56 -9.04
N PHE A 173 2.43 -1.62 -8.56
CA PHE A 173 1.79 -2.88 -8.19
C PHE A 173 1.79 -3.89 -9.34
N VAL A 174 2.29 -5.09 -9.08
CA VAL A 174 2.18 -6.23 -9.99
C VAL A 174 1.70 -7.43 -9.17
N PRO A 175 0.62 -8.13 -9.58
CA PRO A 175 0.16 -9.33 -8.87
C PRO A 175 1.23 -10.42 -8.82
N ASP A 176 1.21 -11.20 -7.74
CA ASP A 176 2.13 -12.32 -7.55
C ASP A 176 2.13 -13.28 -8.75
N GLY A 177 3.32 -13.69 -9.18
CA GLY A 177 3.53 -14.56 -10.33
C GLY A 177 3.58 -13.85 -11.69
N PHE A 178 3.38 -12.53 -11.73
CA PHE A 178 3.51 -11.71 -12.94
C PHE A 178 4.69 -10.72 -12.90
N ALA A 179 5.38 -10.61 -11.76
CA ALA A 179 6.62 -9.84 -11.64
C ALA A 179 7.68 -10.39 -12.62
N ILE A 180 8.36 -9.49 -13.35
CA ILE A 180 9.42 -9.87 -14.29
C ILE A 180 10.71 -10.07 -13.48
N ASP A 181 11.65 -10.90 -13.96
CA ASP A 181 12.95 -11.13 -13.31
C ASP A 181 13.73 -9.84 -12.97
N ALA A 182 13.44 -8.71 -13.62
CA ALA A 182 14.02 -7.40 -13.33
C ALA A 182 13.37 -6.69 -12.12
N ASP A 183 12.13 -7.04 -11.78
CA ASP A 183 11.38 -6.56 -10.61
C ASP A 183 11.65 -7.43 -9.37
N LEU A 184 12.29 -8.59 -9.56
CA LEU A 184 12.79 -9.47 -8.49
C LEU A 184 14.15 -8.97 -7.97
N GLU A 185 14.23 -7.75 -7.47
CA GLU A 185 15.41 -7.32 -6.70
C GLU A 185 15.32 -7.83 -5.25
N GLU A 186 16.18 -8.82 -4.98
CA GLU A 186 16.68 -9.31 -3.68
C GLU A 186 15.65 -9.58 -2.57
N ASP A 187 14.97 -10.71 -2.69
CA ASP A 187 14.68 -11.52 -1.50
C ASP A 187 16.02 -12.06 -0.94
N PRO A 188 16.47 -11.66 0.27
CA PRO A 188 17.70 -12.19 0.85
C PRO A 188 17.63 -13.70 1.13
N GLU A 189 16.47 -14.35 0.98
CA GLU A 189 16.30 -15.79 1.18
C GLU A 189 16.41 -16.66 -0.09
N LYS A 190 16.50 -16.08 -1.29
CA LYS A 190 16.67 -16.86 -2.55
C LYS A 190 18.04 -16.69 -3.20
N SER A 191 19.10 -16.93 -2.42
CA SER A 191 20.44 -17.19 -2.97
C SER A 191 21.02 -18.50 -2.45
N LYS A 192 20.22 -19.58 -2.50
CA LYS A 192 20.71 -20.97 -2.45
C LYS A 192 19.88 -21.91 -3.32
N GLU A 193 19.89 -21.69 -4.63
CA GLU A 193 19.79 -22.80 -5.58
C GLU A 193 20.99 -22.70 -6.52
N GLU A 194 22.13 -23.19 -6.04
CA GLU A 194 23.15 -23.74 -6.92
C GLU A 194 22.51 -24.90 -7.71
N GLY A 195 22.62 -24.84 -9.03
CA GLY A 195 21.91 -25.72 -9.96
C GLY A 195 21.97 -27.20 -9.60
N GLU A 196 20.80 -27.83 -9.60
CA GLU A 196 20.69 -29.28 -9.50
C GLU A 196 21.04 -29.93 -10.86
N ASP A 197 22.34 -30.15 -11.07
CA ASP A 197 22.84 -31.09 -12.06
C ASP A 197 22.57 -32.52 -11.56
N TYR A 198 21.41 -33.07 -11.94
CA TYR A 198 21.01 -34.46 -11.64
C TYR A 198 21.81 -35.52 -12.42
N SER A 199 23.07 -35.29 -12.77
CA SER A 199 23.91 -36.25 -13.48
C SER A 199 24.66 -37.24 -12.56
N ASP A 200 24.67 -37.00 -11.24
CA ASP A 200 25.48 -37.78 -10.28
C ASP A 200 24.65 -38.61 -9.27
N LEU A 201 23.36 -38.82 -9.52
CA LEU A 201 22.56 -39.76 -8.70
C LEU A 201 22.95 -41.20 -9.06
N GLU A 202 24.03 -41.67 -8.45
CA GLU A 202 24.50 -43.05 -8.49
C GLU A 202 23.34 -43.96 -8.01
N THR A 203 22.87 -44.84 -8.90
CA THR A 203 21.77 -45.80 -8.66
C THR A 203 22.22 -46.95 -7.75
N SER A 204 22.65 -46.60 -6.55
CA SER A 204 22.84 -47.53 -5.44
C SER A 204 21.47 -47.71 -4.76
N LEU A 205 20.67 -48.62 -5.31
CA LEU A 205 19.52 -49.20 -4.63
C LEU A 205 20.00 -49.87 -3.33
N VAL A 206 19.86 -49.17 -2.20
CA VAL A 206 19.95 -49.80 -0.88
C VAL A 206 18.66 -50.58 -0.67
N GLU A 207 18.74 -51.90 -0.76
CA GLU A 207 17.64 -52.79 -0.35
C GLU A 207 17.32 -52.54 1.12
N VAL A 208 16.16 -51.94 1.38
CA VAL A 208 15.63 -51.76 2.73
C VAL A 208 15.21 -53.14 3.24
N SER A 209 15.91 -53.67 4.24
CA SER A 209 15.55 -54.95 4.86
C SER A 209 14.20 -54.85 5.56
N ASP A 210 13.31 -55.82 5.32
CA ASP A 210 12.03 -56.01 6.00
C ASP A 210 12.21 -56.18 7.53
N LYS A 211 12.30 -55.07 8.26
CA LYS A 211 12.14 -55.06 9.72
C LYS A 211 10.97 -54.16 10.06
N GLU A 212 9.89 -54.80 10.47
CA GLU A 212 8.70 -54.22 11.08
C GLU A 212 9.07 -53.16 12.13
N GLU A 213 8.96 -51.88 11.76
CA GLU A 213 8.82 -50.80 12.71
C GLU A 213 7.34 -50.51 12.84
N LYS A 214 6.75 -51.00 13.94
CA LYS A 214 5.35 -50.75 14.28
C LYS A 214 5.19 -49.26 14.54
N LEU A 215 4.42 -48.59 13.68
CA LEU A 215 3.85 -47.28 13.95
C LEU A 215 3.13 -47.34 15.31
N LEU A 216 3.63 -46.58 16.28
CA LEU A 216 2.92 -46.35 17.53
C LEU A 216 1.75 -45.42 17.22
N PRO A 217 0.52 -45.75 17.65
CA PRO A 217 -0.64 -44.90 17.40
C PRO A 217 -0.53 -43.60 18.21
N ASP A 218 -0.83 -42.48 17.55
CA ASP A 218 -0.92 -41.13 18.12
C ASP A 218 -1.91 -41.09 19.29
N GLU A 219 -1.40 -40.85 20.51
CA GLU A 219 -2.21 -40.73 21.74
C GLU A 219 -2.28 -39.27 22.24
N ASP A 220 -2.17 -38.28 21.35
CA ASP A 220 -2.24 -36.85 21.69
C ASP A 220 -3.16 -36.01 20.76
N LEU A 221 -4.17 -36.64 20.15
CA LEU A 221 -5.32 -35.94 19.53
C LEU A 221 -6.58 -36.13 20.37
N LYS A 222 -6.64 -35.47 21.53
CA LYS A 222 -7.90 -35.25 22.26
C LYS A 222 -8.49 -33.93 21.80
N TRP A 223 -9.29 -33.99 20.75
CA TRP A 223 -10.31 -32.98 20.51
C TRP A 223 -11.31 -33.08 21.66
N GLU A 224 -11.40 -32.05 22.52
CA GLU A 224 -12.53 -31.96 23.45
C GLU A 224 -13.79 -31.80 22.59
N GLU A 225 -14.58 -32.87 22.48
CA GLU A 225 -15.97 -32.79 22.01
C GLU A 225 -16.72 -31.90 23.00
N GLU A 226 -16.88 -30.63 22.69
CA GLU A 226 -17.85 -29.78 23.37
C GLU A 226 -19.24 -30.26 22.96
N ASP A 227 -19.89 -30.92 23.93
CA ASP A 227 -21.21 -31.52 23.85
C ASP A 227 -22.25 -30.58 23.22
N LYS A 228 -22.94 -31.10 22.19
CA LYS A 228 -24.22 -30.56 21.73
C LYS A 228 -25.26 -30.70 22.82
N GLU A 229 -25.55 -29.62 23.55
CA GLU A 229 -26.85 -29.47 24.21
C GLU A 229 -27.82 -28.70 23.31
N GLU A 230 -28.73 -29.44 22.68
CA GLU A 230 -29.98 -28.92 22.13
C GLU A 230 -30.84 -28.35 23.28
N THR A 231 -30.77 -27.04 23.52
CA THR A 231 -31.87 -26.34 24.19
C THR A 231 -32.75 -25.66 23.14
N THR A 232 -33.72 -26.43 22.64
CA THR A 232 -34.90 -25.91 21.95
C THR A 232 -35.69 -25.03 22.91
N THR A 233 -35.61 -23.71 22.77
CA THR A 233 -36.61 -22.82 23.37
C THR A 233 -37.86 -22.81 22.47
N PRO A 234 -39.06 -23.15 22.96
CA PRO A 234 -40.27 -23.00 22.16
C PRO A 234 -40.57 -21.51 22.03
N TYR A 235 -40.47 -21.00 20.80
CA TYR A 235 -40.96 -19.68 20.44
C TYR A 235 -42.51 -19.68 20.50
N GLU A 236 -43.08 -19.27 21.63
CA GLU A 236 -44.48 -18.82 21.73
C GLU A 236 -44.52 -17.31 21.41
N GLY A 237 -44.71 -16.99 20.14
CA GLY A 237 -44.83 -15.62 19.66
C GLY A 237 -45.62 -15.57 18.37
N GLY A 238 -46.89 -15.97 18.43
CA GLY A 238 -47.80 -15.90 17.28
C GLY A 238 -47.95 -14.48 16.75
N ALA A 239 -47.85 -14.33 15.43
CA ALA A 239 -48.25 -13.13 14.72
C ALA A 239 -49.76 -12.88 14.92
N PRO A 240 -50.22 -11.66 15.24
CA PRO A 240 -51.58 -11.26 14.96
C PRO A 240 -51.66 -10.78 13.51
N ASP A 241 -52.47 -11.48 12.73
CA ASP A 241 -52.84 -11.15 11.36
C ASP A 241 -53.37 -9.72 11.21
N GLU A 242 -53.04 -9.11 10.07
CA GLU A 242 -53.83 -8.02 9.49
C GLU A 242 -55.23 -8.54 9.16
N GLU A 243 -56.28 -7.87 9.66
CA GLU A 243 -57.54 -7.76 8.92
C GLU A 243 -58.42 -6.60 9.42
N THR A 244 -58.61 -5.62 8.53
CA THR A 244 -59.89 -4.93 8.24
C THR A 244 -60.77 -4.42 9.39
N LYS A 245 -60.87 -3.09 9.56
CA LYS A 245 -62.05 -2.27 9.14
C LYS A 245 -61.87 -0.78 9.38
#